data_AF-A0A239UGI5-F1
#
_entry.id   AF-A0A239UGI5-F1
#
_cell.length_a   1.000
_cell.length_b   1.000
_cell.length_c   1.000
_cell.angle_alpha   90.00
_cell.angle_beta   90.00
_cell.angle_gamma   90.00
#
_symmetry.space_group_name_H-M   'P 1'
#
loop_
_entity.id
_entity.type
_entity.pdbx_description
1 polymer ?
#
loop_
_entity_poly.entity_id
_entity_poly.type
_entity_poly.pdbx_seq_one_letter_code
_entity_poly.pdbx_strand_id
1 'polypeptide(L)'
;MENHRTVKRDKVDILSVQFDNVTMDEMRHYVTEFVEADTTDNMFVVTANPEIVDYALEERSYYDLIGEADFIIPDGTGIIQAGRILGTPLKERVPGIEFMAACLAIAERHRQKVFLLGASEKVVNEAVKYLQADYPHIEFASHHGYIDVGDEKVARQVSTFNPDYVFVGMGYPKQEEWIKRHRHRLQHTLLMGVGGSIEVYSGTKKRAPWVFRKLNLEWFYRLITDWKRMTRMQRLPRFVSKVFQTRRKK
;
A
#
# COMPACT_ATOMS: atom_id res chain seq x y z
N MET A 1 23.68 -4.30 -19.47
CA MET A 1 22.70 -3.70 -18.55
C MET A 1 21.32 -4.06 -19.07
N GLU A 2 20.86 -5.28 -18.77
CA GLU A 2 19.55 -5.77 -19.22
C GLU A 2 18.46 -5.19 -18.31
N ASN A 3 17.51 -4.50 -18.95
CA ASN A 3 16.31 -3.95 -18.34
C ASN A 3 15.55 -5.06 -17.58
N HIS A 4 15.53 -5.00 -16.24
CA HIS A 4 14.66 -5.83 -15.38
C HIS A 4 13.15 -5.48 -15.53
N ARG A 5 12.74 -4.73 -16.55
CA ARG A 5 11.38 -4.20 -16.73
C ARG A 5 10.45 -5.04 -17.62
N THR A 6 10.82 -6.24 -18.04
CA THR A 6 10.09 -6.95 -19.10
C THR A 6 9.75 -8.41 -18.82
N VAL A 7 9.33 -8.73 -17.59
CA VAL A 7 8.31 -9.77 -17.46
C VAL A 7 6.98 -9.10 -17.78
N LYS A 8 6.32 -9.51 -18.87
CA LYS A 8 4.97 -9.05 -19.20
C LYS A 8 4.01 -9.61 -18.15
N ARG A 9 3.74 -8.82 -17.11
CA ARG A 9 2.89 -9.23 -15.98
C ARG A 9 1.43 -9.21 -16.43
N ASP A 10 0.70 -10.26 -16.06
CA ASP A 10 -0.73 -10.34 -16.30
C ASP A 10 -1.44 -9.26 -15.48
N LYS A 11 -2.27 -8.45 -16.14
CA LYS A 11 -3.02 -7.36 -15.52
C LYS A 11 -4.52 -7.55 -15.72
N VAL A 12 -5.28 -7.21 -14.69
CA VAL A 12 -6.74 -7.28 -14.68
C VAL A 12 -7.30 -5.87 -14.56
N ASP A 13 -8.13 -5.50 -15.52
CA ASP A 13 -8.87 -4.24 -15.50
C ASP A 13 -10.05 -4.32 -14.52
N ILE A 14 -10.03 -3.45 -13.51
CA ILE A 14 -11.16 -3.21 -12.62
C ILE A 14 -11.48 -1.72 -12.67
N LEU A 15 -12.51 -1.37 -13.43
CA LEU A 15 -12.97 0.01 -13.65
C LEU A 15 -11.83 0.92 -14.11
N SER A 16 -11.14 0.53 -15.18
CA SER A 16 -10.00 1.23 -15.80
C SER A 16 -8.71 1.24 -15.00
N VAL A 17 -8.69 0.73 -13.75
CA VAL A 17 -7.46 0.55 -12.98
C VAL A 17 -6.86 -0.82 -13.30
N GLN A 18 -5.59 -0.83 -13.72
CA GLN A 18 -4.88 -2.03 -14.15
C GLN A 18 -4.19 -2.70 -12.95
N PHE A 19 -4.88 -3.63 -12.30
CA PHE A 19 -4.35 -4.40 -11.18
C PHE A 19 -3.38 -5.47 -11.66
N ASP A 20 -2.27 -5.64 -10.96
CA ASP A 20 -1.35 -6.75 -11.17
C ASP A 20 -2.00 -8.04 -10.65
N ASN A 21 -2.09 -9.06 -11.51
CA ASN A 21 -2.75 -10.33 -11.20
C ASN A 21 -1.81 -11.28 -10.46
N VAL A 22 -1.53 -10.93 -9.21
CA VAL A 22 -0.49 -11.56 -8.39
C VAL A 22 -1.02 -12.21 -7.11
N THR A 23 -0.30 -13.20 -6.62
CA THR A 23 -0.44 -13.76 -5.27
C THR A 23 0.48 -13.07 -4.28
N MET A 24 0.26 -13.28 -2.97
CA MET A 24 1.18 -12.81 -1.93
C MET A 24 2.56 -13.47 -2.06
N ASP A 25 2.63 -14.73 -2.48
CA ASP A 25 3.90 -15.43 -2.75
C ASP A 25 4.66 -14.83 -3.93
N GLU A 26 3.96 -14.53 -5.03
CA GLU A 26 4.56 -13.86 -6.18
C GLU A 26 5.09 -12.48 -5.79
N MET A 27 4.33 -11.71 -4.98
CA MET A 27 4.80 -10.42 -4.48
C MET A 27 6.03 -10.54 -3.56
N ARG A 28 6.10 -11.55 -2.69
CA ARG A 28 7.30 -11.84 -1.90
C ARG A 28 8.51 -12.10 -2.79
N HIS A 29 8.32 -12.89 -3.84
CA HIS A 29 9.38 -13.22 -4.79
C HIS A 29 9.88 -11.96 -5.50
N TYR A 30 8.98 -11.13 -6.05
CA TYR A 30 9.37 -9.88 -6.71
C TYR A 30 10.11 -8.90 -5.79
N VAL A 31 9.72 -8.79 -4.52
CA VAL A 31 10.45 -7.96 -3.56
C VAL A 31 11.83 -8.53 -3.27
N THR A 32 11.96 -9.86 -3.16
CA THR A 32 13.26 -10.51 -2.93
C THR A 32 14.20 -10.27 -4.11
N GLU A 33 13.71 -10.49 -5.35
CA GLU A 33 14.47 -10.18 -6.57
C GLU A 33 14.87 -8.71 -6.64
N PHE A 34 13.98 -7.80 -6.27
CA PHE A 34 14.28 -6.38 -6.23
C PHE A 34 15.38 -6.05 -5.22
N VAL A 35 15.33 -6.60 -4.01
CA VAL A 35 16.36 -6.39 -2.98
C VAL A 35 17.73 -6.87 -3.46
N GLU A 36 17.76 -7.99 -4.18
CA GLU A 36 18.99 -8.62 -4.68
C GLU A 36 19.50 -8.03 -6.02
N ALA A 37 18.69 -7.22 -6.70
CA ALA A 37 19.05 -6.65 -7.99
C ALA A 37 20.11 -5.54 -7.87
N ASP A 38 21.04 -5.51 -8.83
CA ASP A 38 21.96 -4.39 -9.01
C ASP A 38 21.26 -3.28 -9.79
N THR A 39 20.47 -2.46 -9.08
CA THR A 39 19.71 -1.34 -9.66
C THR A 39 19.72 -0.13 -8.74
N THR A 40 19.50 1.04 -9.32
CA THR A 40 19.23 2.28 -8.57
C THR A 40 17.75 2.69 -8.65
N ASP A 41 16.96 1.99 -9.45
CA ASP A 41 15.52 2.24 -9.59
C ASP A 41 14.79 1.92 -8.29
N ASN A 42 13.76 2.71 -8.01
CA ASN A 42 12.85 2.44 -6.88
C ASN A 42 11.71 1.51 -7.31
N MET A 43 11.11 0.81 -6.35
CA MET A 43 9.86 0.07 -6.55
C MET A 43 8.71 0.80 -5.86
N PHE A 44 7.73 1.28 -6.62
CA PHE A 44 6.53 1.89 -6.08
C PHE A 44 5.34 0.91 -6.11
N VAL A 45 4.81 0.59 -4.93
CA VAL A 45 3.64 -0.29 -4.77
C VAL A 45 2.43 0.48 -4.25
N VAL A 46 1.31 0.35 -4.95
CA VAL A 46 0.00 0.86 -4.55
C VAL A 46 -0.89 -0.30 -4.13
N THR A 47 -1.43 -0.24 -2.91
CA THR A 47 -2.38 -1.23 -2.40
C THR A 47 -3.81 -0.71 -2.59
N ALA A 48 -4.33 -0.88 -3.80
CA ALA A 48 -5.59 -0.27 -4.19
C ALA A 48 -6.79 -1.06 -3.65
N ASN A 49 -7.63 -0.36 -2.89
CA ASN A 49 -8.92 -0.84 -2.40
C ASN A 49 -10.07 -0.16 -3.17
N PRO A 50 -11.34 -0.53 -2.94
CA PRO A 50 -12.46 0.06 -3.68
C PRO A 50 -12.59 1.59 -3.51
N GLU A 51 -12.17 2.14 -2.37
CA GLU A 51 -12.19 3.59 -2.14
C GLU A 51 -11.15 4.32 -3.00
N ILE A 52 -9.95 3.75 -3.14
CA ILE A 52 -8.88 4.24 -4.02
C ILE A 52 -9.30 4.18 -5.48
N VAL A 53 -9.92 3.08 -5.92
CA VAL A 53 -10.42 2.96 -7.30
C VAL A 53 -11.51 3.97 -7.59
N ASP A 54 -12.49 4.12 -6.69
CA ASP A 54 -13.55 5.12 -6.88
C ASP A 54 -13.01 6.55 -6.90
N TYR A 55 -12.02 6.86 -6.06
CA TYR A 55 -11.37 8.17 -6.05
C TYR A 55 -10.56 8.43 -7.33
N ALA A 56 -9.81 7.44 -7.83
CA ALA A 56 -9.08 7.56 -9.10
C ALA A 56 -10.02 7.79 -10.30
N LEU A 57 -11.22 7.22 -10.27
CA LEU A 57 -12.23 7.47 -11.31
C LEU A 57 -12.79 8.90 -11.30
N GLU A 58 -12.70 9.61 -10.18
CA GLU A 58 -13.14 11.01 -10.06
C GLU A 58 -11.99 11.99 -10.30
N GLU A 59 -10.78 11.64 -9.83
CA GLU A 59 -9.62 12.52 -9.82
C GLU A 59 -8.55 12.03 -10.80
N ARG A 60 -8.53 12.65 -11.99
CA ARG A 60 -7.65 12.23 -13.08
C ARG A 60 -6.17 12.29 -12.71
N SER A 61 -5.77 13.33 -11.98
CA SER A 61 -4.38 13.49 -11.51
C SER A 61 -3.94 12.32 -10.62
N TYR A 62 -4.84 11.80 -9.79
CA TYR A 62 -4.59 10.67 -8.93
C TYR A 62 -4.60 9.34 -9.71
N TYR A 63 -5.50 9.19 -10.69
CA TYR A 63 -5.48 8.05 -11.61
C TYR A 63 -4.13 7.94 -12.35
N ASP A 64 -3.66 9.04 -12.92
CA ASP A 64 -2.39 9.08 -13.64
C ASP A 64 -1.21 8.80 -12.67
N LEU A 65 -1.29 9.31 -11.43
CA LEU A 65 -0.29 9.03 -10.39
C LEU A 65 -0.17 7.55 -10.07
N ILE A 66 -1.28 6.87 -9.73
CA ILE A 66 -1.22 5.45 -9.37
C ILE A 66 -0.85 4.58 -10.58
N GLY A 67 -1.11 5.05 -11.80
CA GLY A 67 -0.67 4.42 -13.05
C GLY A 67 0.86 4.41 -13.24
N GLU A 68 1.60 5.25 -12.51
CA GLU A 68 3.08 5.26 -12.48
C GLU A 68 3.67 4.27 -11.46
N ALA A 69 2.84 3.48 -10.78
CA ALA A 69 3.28 2.45 -9.84
C ALA A 69 3.79 1.21 -10.59
N ASP A 70 4.84 0.59 -10.05
CA ASP A 70 5.37 -0.67 -10.55
C ASP A 70 4.41 -1.82 -10.28
N PHE A 71 3.67 -1.74 -9.16
CA PHE A 71 2.62 -2.69 -8.81
C PHE A 71 1.38 -1.98 -8.27
N ILE A 72 0.21 -2.35 -8.79
CA ILE A 72 -1.10 -2.03 -8.21
C ILE A 72 -1.71 -3.36 -7.73
N ILE A 73 -1.61 -3.63 -6.42
CA ILE A 73 -2.07 -4.89 -5.84
C ILE A 73 -3.47 -4.77 -5.22
N PRO A 74 -4.29 -5.84 -5.27
CA PRO A 74 -5.67 -5.80 -4.80
C PRO A 74 -5.77 -5.87 -3.27
N ASP A 75 -5.99 -4.71 -2.66
CA ASP A 75 -6.24 -4.59 -1.22
C ASP A 75 -7.74 -4.62 -0.91
N GLY A 76 -8.20 -5.77 -0.43
CA GLY A 76 -9.56 -5.93 0.08
C GLY A 76 -10.50 -6.70 -0.83
N THR A 77 -11.55 -7.22 -0.21
CA THR A 77 -12.47 -8.18 -0.81
C THR A 77 -13.34 -7.58 -1.91
N GLY A 78 -13.64 -6.29 -1.81
CA GLY A 78 -14.45 -5.59 -2.82
C GLY A 78 -13.80 -5.62 -4.21
N ILE A 79 -12.47 -5.53 -4.28
CA ILE A 79 -11.72 -5.64 -5.54
C ILE A 79 -11.80 -7.06 -6.11
N ILE A 80 -11.61 -8.08 -5.28
CA ILE A 80 -11.72 -9.49 -5.69
C ILE A 80 -13.13 -9.81 -6.20
N GLN A 81 -14.17 -9.34 -5.50
CA GLN A 81 -15.55 -9.52 -5.92
C GLN A 81 -15.85 -8.77 -7.23
N ALA A 82 -15.33 -7.55 -7.39
CA ALA A 82 -15.48 -6.80 -8.62
C ALA A 82 -14.90 -7.54 -9.83
N GLY A 83 -13.68 -8.08 -9.72
CA GLY A 83 -13.07 -8.90 -10.78
C GLY A 83 -13.93 -10.10 -11.16
N ARG A 84 -14.50 -10.81 -10.16
CA ARG A 84 -15.43 -11.93 -10.40
C ARG A 84 -16.70 -11.49 -11.12
N ILE A 85 -17.32 -10.40 -10.70
CA ILE A 85 -18.55 -9.87 -11.32
C ILE A 85 -18.30 -9.43 -12.77
N LEU A 86 -17.14 -8.83 -13.04
CA LEU A 86 -16.73 -8.33 -14.35
C LEU A 86 -16.24 -9.43 -15.31
N GLY A 87 -16.13 -10.67 -14.84
CA GLY A 87 -15.66 -11.82 -15.63
C GLY A 87 -14.14 -11.92 -15.77
N THR A 88 -13.38 -11.15 -14.99
CA THR A 88 -11.92 -11.08 -15.01
C THR A 88 -11.40 -11.24 -13.57
N PRO A 89 -11.40 -12.48 -13.03
CA PRO A 89 -11.05 -12.71 -11.63
C PRO A 89 -9.55 -12.49 -11.38
N LEU A 90 -9.24 -11.86 -10.25
CA LEU A 90 -7.89 -11.80 -9.69
C LEU A 90 -7.54 -13.10 -8.95
N LYS A 91 -6.26 -13.48 -8.99
CA LYS A 91 -5.73 -14.68 -8.31
C LYS A 91 -5.96 -14.66 -6.80
N GLU A 92 -5.57 -13.57 -6.13
CA GLU A 92 -5.57 -13.47 -4.68
C GLU A 92 -5.85 -12.05 -4.19
N ARG A 93 -6.37 -11.93 -2.97
CA ARG A 93 -6.37 -10.68 -2.20
C ARG A 93 -4.99 -10.52 -1.57
N VAL A 94 -4.36 -9.36 -1.75
CA VAL A 94 -3.04 -9.06 -1.16
C VAL A 94 -3.17 -7.82 -0.26
N PRO A 95 -3.54 -7.98 1.03
CA PRO A 95 -3.79 -6.85 1.92
C PRO A 95 -2.50 -6.08 2.24
N GLY A 96 -2.56 -4.75 2.22
CA GLY A 96 -1.37 -3.93 2.40
C GLY A 96 -0.64 -4.16 3.73
N ILE A 97 -1.37 -4.38 4.82
CA ILE A 97 -0.75 -4.68 6.13
C ILE A 97 -0.02 -6.05 6.16
N GLU A 98 -0.53 -7.04 5.42
CA GLU A 98 0.08 -8.36 5.33
C GLU A 98 1.29 -8.33 4.39
N PHE A 99 1.21 -7.56 3.30
CA PHE A 99 2.33 -7.35 2.41
C PHE A 99 3.46 -6.54 3.10
N MET A 100 3.12 -5.51 3.87
CA MET A 100 4.10 -4.81 4.73
C MET A 100 4.80 -5.78 5.69
N ALA A 101 4.07 -6.72 6.31
CA ALA A 101 4.68 -7.74 7.18
C ALA A 101 5.66 -8.63 6.40
N ALA A 102 5.31 -9.03 5.18
CA ALA A 102 6.19 -9.81 4.32
C ALA A 102 7.46 -9.03 3.94
N CYS A 103 7.34 -7.74 3.61
CA CYS A 103 8.50 -6.88 3.36
C CYS A 103 9.39 -6.72 4.60
N LEU A 104 8.80 -6.55 5.80
CA LEU A 104 9.58 -6.49 7.04
C LEU A 104 10.35 -7.79 7.32
N ALA A 105 9.75 -8.95 7.04
CA ALA A 105 10.45 -10.23 7.17
C ALA A 105 11.64 -10.38 6.19
N ILE A 106 11.53 -9.82 4.99
CA ILE A 106 12.66 -9.73 4.04
C ILE A 106 13.71 -8.76 4.58
N ALA A 107 13.31 -7.55 4.97
CA ALA A 107 14.20 -6.53 5.53
C ALA A 107 15.02 -7.05 6.72
N GLU A 108 14.40 -7.80 7.63
CA GLU A 108 15.06 -8.43 8.78
C GLU A 108 16.15 -9.42 8.35
N ARG A 109 15.85 -10.28 7.36
CA ARG A 109 16.82 -11.26 6.85
C ARG A 109 18.03 -10.57 6.21
N HIS A 110 17.81 -9.46 5.51
CA HIS A 110 18.84 -8.71 4.80
C HIS A 110 19.45 -7.58 5.65
N ARG A 111 19.02 -7.39 6.91
CA ARG A 111 19.48 -6.33 7.83
C ARG A 111 19.32 -4.92 7.25
N GLN A 112 18.19 -4.70 6.60
CA GLN A 112 17.90 -3.49 5.85
C GLN A 112 17.34 -2.37 6.72
N LYS A 113 17.26 -1.18 6.12
CA LYS A 113 16.77 0.05 6.72
C LYS A 113 15.32 0.28 6.36
N VAL A 114 14.49 0.57 7.36
CA VAL A 114 13.05 0.80 7.17
C VAL A 114 12.66 2.17 7.73
N PHE A 115 12.02 2.99 6.90
CA PHE A 115 11.47 4.27 7.30
C PHE A 115 9.93 4.22 7.41
N LEU A 116 9.39 4.63 8.55
CA LEU A 116 7.95 4.77 8.77
C LEU A 116 7.53 6.24 8.76
N LEU A 117 6.74 6.65 7.77
CA LEU A 117 6.21 8.01 7.64
C LEU A 117 4.69 8.00 7.80
N GLY A 118 4.15 8.46 8.92
CA GLY A 118 2.70 8.46 9.08
C GLY A 118 2.23 8.64 10.52
N ALA A 119 0.92 8.59 10.71
CA ALA A 119 0.27 8.71 12.01
C ALA A 119 0.72 9.94 12.85
N SER A 120 0.42 9.94 14.15
CA SER A 120 0.98 10.92 15.09
C SER A 120 2.37 10.50 15.54
N GLU A 121 3.15 11.46 16.04
CA GLU A 121 4.50 11.21 16.56
C GLU A 121 4.52 10.10 17.61
N LYS A 122 3.60 10.16 18.59
CA LYS A 122 3.45 9.10 19.58
C LYS A 122 3.20 7.73 18.93
N VAL A 123 2.28 7.67 17.97
CA VAL A 123 1.83 6.41 17.35
C VAL A 123 2.93 5.79 16.49
N VAL A 124 3.62 6.58 15.66
CA VAL A 124 4.69 6.05 14.82
C VAL A 124 5.89 5.60 15.65
N ASN A 125 6.21 6.32 16.74
CA ASN A 125 7.28 5.92 17.65
C ASN A 125 6.93 4.64 18.43
N GLU A 126 5.67 4.47 18.84
CA GLU A 126 5.18 3.21 19.43
C GLU A 126 5.25 2.05 18.42
N ALA A 127 4.89 2.29 17.15
CA ALA A 127 5.01 1.28 16.10
C ALA A 127 6.48 0.85 15.89
N VAL A 128 7.42 1.80 15.80
CA VAL A 128 8.85 1.50 15.71
C VAL A 128 9.30 0.65 16.90
N LYS A 129 8.90 1.02 18.13
CA LYS A 129 9.28 0.27 19.34
C LYS A 129 8.83 -1.19 19.29
N TYR A 130 7.59 -1.47 18.87
CA TYR A 130 7.10 -2.85 18.79
C TYR A 130 7.74 -3.60 17.63
N LEU A 131 7.88 -2.96 16.47
CA LEU A 131 8.53 -3.56 15.30
C LEU A 131 10.00 -3.88 15.56
N GLN A 132 10.73 -3.02 16.29
CA GLN A 132 12.12 -3.28 16.65
C GLN A 132 12.27 -4.50 17.57
N ALA A 133 11.25 -4.79 18.40
CA ALA A 133 11.26 -6.00 19.23
C ALA A 133 11.02 -7.28 18.42
N ASP A 134 10.17 -7.20 17.39
CA ASP A 134 9.87 -8.32 16.49
C ASP A 134 10.96 -8.54 15.41
N TYR A 135 11.63 -7.46 15.00
CA TYR A 135 12.64 -7.41 13.94
C TYR A 135 13.92 -6.69 14.43
N PRO A 136 14.75 -7.37 15.25
CA PRO A 136 15.88 -6.74 15.93
C PRO A 136 17.04 -6.35 15.00
N HIS A 137 17.11 -6.87 13.77
CA HIS A 137 18.21 -6.56 12.83
C HIS A 137 17.85 -5.46 11.83
N ILE A 138 16.60 -5.00 11.80
CA ILE A 138 16.20 -3.83 11.02
C ILE A 138 16.66 -2.55 11.72
N GLU A 139 17.26 -1.65 10.96
CA GLU A 139 17.48 -0.26 11.39
C GLU A 139 16.21 0.54 11.06
N PHE A 140 15.50 1.01 12.09
CA PHE A 140 14.28 1.80 11.90
C PHE A 140 14.53 3.30 12.06
N ALA A 141 13.90 4.10 11.20
CA ALA A 141 13.67 5.53 11.40
C ALA A 141 12.19 5.88 11.18
N SER A 142 11.74 7.00 11.74
CA SER A 142 10.35 7.42 11.60
C SER A 142 10.17 8.93 11.58
N HIS A 143 9.02 9.35 11.06
CA HIS A 143 8.48 10.69 11.20
C HIS A 143 6.95 10.65 11.20
N HIS A 144 6.32 11.59 11.91
CA HIS A 144 4.86 11.69 11.91
C HIS A 144 4.31 12.10 10.53
N GLY A 145 3.07 11.72 10.25
CA GLY A 145 2.39 11.98 8.96
C GLY A 145 1.65 13.30 8.87
N TYR A 146 1.54 14.06 9.95
CA TYR A 146 0.91 15.40 9.96
C TYR A 146 1.84 16.47 9.36
N ILE A 147 2.17 16.30 8.08
CA ILE A 147 3.07 17.16 7.32
C ILE A 147 2.41 17.62 6.02
N ASP A 148 2.95 18.68 5.44
CA ASP A 148 2.64 19.03 4.05
C ASP A 148 3.35 18.05 3.12
N VAL A 149 2.67 17.65 2.04
CA VAL A 149 3.21 16.72 1.05
C VAL A 149 4.43 17.32 0.34
N GLY A 150 4.57 18.65 0.27
CA GLY A 150 5.73 19.35 -0.25
C GLY A 150 6.80 19.69 0.80
N ASP A 151 6.69 19.22 2.05
CA ASP A 151 7.70 19.51 3.07
C ASP A 151 9.04 18.80 2.77
N GLU A 152 9.98 19.62 2.31
CA GLU A 152 11.34 19.22 1.98
C GLU A 152 12.16 18.74 3.19
N LYS A 153 11.80 19.12 4.42
CA LYS A 153 12.55 18.72 5.62
C LYS A 153 12.45 17.22 5.85
N VAL A 154 11.24 16.67 5.78
CA VAL A 154 11.02 15.23 5.97
C VAL A 154 11.62 14.46 4.80
N ALA A 155 11.45 14.94 3.56
CA ALA A 155 12.07 14.30 2.40
C ALA A 155 13.60 14.22 2.54
N ARG A 156 14.26 15.28 3.04
CA ARG A 156 15.70 15.26 3.32
C ARG A 156 16.07 14.26 4.41
N GLN A 157 15.29 14.19 5.49
CA GLN A 157 15.50 13.21 6.56
C GLN A 157 15.44 11.78 6.00
N VAL A 158 14.43 11.46 5.19
CA VAL A 158 14.28 10.15 4.55
C VAL A 158 15.49 9.87 3.65
N SER A 159 15.88 10.80 2.76
CA SER A 159 17.03 10.58 1.88
C SER A 159 18.37 10.45 2.63
N THR A 160 18.53 11.16 3.76
CA THR A 160 19.75 11.09 4.58
C THR A 160 19.86 9.74 5.28
N PHE A 161 18.72 9.18 5.69
CA PHE A 161 18.65 7.85 6.28
C PHE A 161 18.95 6.74 5.26
N ASN A 162 18.68 7.01 3.97
CA ASN A 162 18.86 6.10 2.84
C ASN A 162 18.19 4.72 3.06
N PRO A 163 16.85 4.68 3.20
CA PRO A 163 16.13 3.45 3.50
C PRO A 163 16.03 2.51 2.29
N ASP A 164 15.98 1.22 2.58
CA ASP A 164 15.56 0.18 1.62
C ASP A 164 14.03 0.14 1.48
N TYR A 165 13.29 0.48 2.55
CA TYR A 165 11.83 0.52 2.55
C TYR A 165 11.30 1.82 3.13
N VAL A 166 10.31 2.43 2.47
CA VAL A 166 9.54 3.56 2.98
C VAL A 166 8.05 3.22 3.01
N PHE A 167 7.50 3.07 4.22
CA PHE A 167 6.08 2.85 4.42
C PHE A 167 5.37 4.14 4.82
N VAL A 168 4.45 4.59 3.98
CA VAL A 168 3.76 5.88 4.15
C VAL A 168 2.31 5.67 4.62
N GLY A 169 2.03 5.99 5.87
CA GLY A 169 0.73 5.89 6.54
C GLY A 169 0.06 7.24 6.74
N MET A 170 -0.09 8.04 5.68
CA MET A 170 -0.80 9.33 5.71
C MET A 170 -2.25 9.23 5.19
N GLY A 171 -2.61 8.07 4.63
CA GLY A 171 -3.87 7.85 3.92
C GLY A 171 -3.82 8.38 2.50
N TYR A 172 -4.68 7.83 1.65
CA TYR A 172 -4.86 8.33 0.29
C TYR A 172 -5.64 9.67 0.30
N PRO A 173 -5.35 10.58 -0.65
CA PRO A 173 -4.33 10.48 -1.70
C PRO A 173 -2.91 10.90 -1.27
N LYS A 174 -2.78 11.51 -0.08
CA LYS A 174 -1.54 12.17 0.36
C LYS A 174 -0.32 11.26 0.38
N GLN A 175 -0.49 9.98 0.73
CA GLN A 175 0.63 9.03 0.79
C GLN A 175 1.23 8.77 -0.59
N GLU A 176 0.40 8.57 -1.62
CA GLU A 176 0.88 8.37 -2.99
C GLU A 176 1.41 9.66 -3.61
N GLU A 177 0.80 10.81 -3.30
CA GLU A 177 1.31 12.13 -3.70
C GLU A 177 2.71 12.42 -3.15
N TRP A 178 2.96 12.10 -1.88
CA TRP A 178 4.27 12.25 -1.26
C TRP A 178 5.31 11.32 -1.91
N ILE A 179 4.93 10.06 -2.15
CA ILE A 179 5.79 9.11 -2.85
C ILE A 179 6.15 9.62 -4.25
N LYS A 180 5.17 10.02 -5.06
CA LYS A 180 5.43 10.58 -6.40
C LYS A 180 6.40 11.76 -6.33
N ARG A 181 6.16 12.67 -5.39
CA ARG A 181 6.95 13.90 -5.26
C ARG A 181 8.39 13.65 -4.86
N HIS A 182 8.65 12.69 -3.98
CA HIS A 182 9.96 12.56 -3.33
C HIS A 182 10.76 11.30 -3.71
N ARG A 183 10.14 10.31 -4.39
CA ARG A 183 10.83 9.05 -4.76
C ARG A 183 12.12 9.26 -5.57
N HIS A 184 12.20 10.31 -6.39
CA HIS A 184 13.38 10.61 -7.21
C HIS A 184 14.67 10.91 -6.40
N ARG A 185 14.56 11.12 -5.08
CA ARG A 185 15.70 11.38 -4.18
C ARG A 185 16.24 10.13 -3.53
N LEU A 186 15.53 9.02 -3.68
CA LEU A 186 15.89 7.73 -3.15
C LEU A 186 16.36 6.84 -4.29
N GLN A 187 17.16 5.85 -3.95
CA GLN A 187 17.70 4.88 -4.89
C GLN A 187 17.54 3.50 -4.27
N HIS A 188 17.13 2.53 -5.09
CA HIS A 188 16.95 1.15 -4.65
C HIS A 188 16.00 1.00 -3.44
N THR A 189 14.94 1.82 -3.40
CA THR A 189 13.98 1.83 -2.29
C THR A 189 12.61 1.30 -2.72
N LEU A 190 12.01 0.43 -1.92
CA LEU A 190 10.60 0.08 -2.03
C LEU A 190 9.74 1.13 -1.30
N LEU A 191 8.89 1.84 -2.04
CA LEU A 191 7.95 2.81 -1.49
C LEU A 191 6.52 2.28 -1.55
N MET A 192 5.81 2.34 -0.43
CA MET A 192 4.46 1.80 -0.35
C MET A 192 3.58 2.63 0.57
N GLY A 193 2.41 3.02 0.07
CA GLY A 193 1.34 3.56 0.90
C GLY A 193 0.72 2.46 1.74
N VAL A 194 0.71 2.59 3.07
CA VAL A 194 0.22 1.57 4.00
C VAL A 194 -1.03 2.01 4.78
N GLY A 195 -1.50 3.23 4.55
CA GLY A 195 -2.67 3.80 5.20
C GLY A 195 -2.61 3.64 6.72
N GLY A 196 -3.65 3.01 7.28
CA GLY A 196 -3.81 2.84 8.73
C GLY A 196 -2.97 1.73 9.37
N SER A 197 -1.99 1.15 8.66
CA SER A 197 -1.23 0.00 9.16
C SER A 197 -0.28 0.36 10.30
N ILE A 198 0.26 1.59 10.30
CA ILE A 198 1.13 2.10 11.37
C ILE A 198 0.37 2.12 12.70
N GLU A 199 -0.89 2.57 12.72
CA GLU A 199 -1.70 2.56 13.95
C GLU A 199 -2.06 1.15 14.44
N VAL A 200 -2.00 0.14 13.57
CA VAL A 200 -2.19 -1.27 13.97
C VAL A 200 -0.91 -1.80 14.61
N TYR A 201 0.25 -1.53 14.02
CA TYR A 201 1.55 -1.93 14.59
C TYR A 201 1.87 -1.20 15.90
N SER A 202 1.38 0.02 16.10
CA SER A 202 1.49 0.71 17.39
C SER A 202 0.57 0.15 18.49
N GLY A 203 -0.31 -0.80 18.17
CA GLY A 203 -1.34 -1.30 19.09
C GLY A 203 -2.46 -0.31 19.41
N THR A 204 -2.41 0.93 18.87
CA THR A 204 -3.45 1.96 19.10
C THR A 204 -4.78 1.56 18.46
N LYS A 205 -4.74 0.89 17.30
CA LYS A 205 -5.91 0.28 16.66
C LYS A 205 -5.77 -1.23 16.71
N LYS A 206 -6.76 -1.90 17.31
CA LYS A 206 -6.85 -3.36 17.22
C LYS A 206 -7.20 -3.76 15.79
N ARG A 207 -6.44 -4.68 15.22
CA ARG A 207 -6.80 -5.33 13.96
C ARG A 207 -8.16 -6.02 14.10
N ALA A 208 -8.94 -6.10 13.03
CA ALA A 208 -10.22 -6.80 13.07
C ALA A 208 -10.02 -8.24 13.59
N PRO A 209 -10.90 -8.73 14.50
CA PRO A 209 -10.81 -10.08 15.02
C PRO A 209 -10.71 -11.10 13.88
N TRP A 210 -10.04 -12.24 14.14
CA TRP A 210 -9.78 -13.25 13.10
C TRP A 210 -11.04 -13.70 12.36
N VAL A 211 -12.17 -13.79 13.06
CA VAL A 211 -13.47 -14.13 12.45
C VAL A 211 -13.88 -13.11 11.38
N PHE A 212 -13.76 -11.80 11.64
CA PHE A 212 -14.06 -10.76 10.66
C PHE A 212 -13.08 -10.78 9.48
N ARG A 213 -11.81 -11.10 9.72
CA ARG A 213 -10.81 -11.24 8.65
C ARG A 213 -11.13 -12.45 7.75
N LYS A 214 -11.42 -13.61 8.34
CA LYS A 214 -11.77 -14.84 7.63
C LYS A 214 -13.08 -14.69 6.84
N LEU A 215 -14.04 -13.97 7.40
CA LEU A 215 -15.31 -13.65 6.74
C LEU A 215 -15.21 -12.49 5.75
N ASN A 216 -14.02 -11.90 5.54
CA ASN A 216 -13.83 -10.74 4.67
C ASN A 216 -14.66 -9.50 5.08
N LEU A 217 -15.05 -9.42 6.35
CA LEU A 217 -15.84 -8.34 6.98
C LEU A 217 -14.96 -7.33 7.72
N GLU A 218 -13.67 -7.27 7.41
CA GLU A 218 -12.76 -6.30 8.03
C GLU A 218 -13.21 -4.84 7.75
N TRP A 219 -13.82 -4.59 6.58
CA TRP A 219 -14.43 -3.30 6.26
C TRP A 219 -15.61 -2.97 7.20
N PHE A 220 -16.42 -3.96 7.58
CA PHE A 220 -17.55 -3.81 8.49
C PHE A 220 -17.11 -3.64 9.95
N TYR A 221 -16.05 -4.34 10.37
CA TYR A 221 -15.44 -4.08 11.67
C TYR A 221 -14.92 -2.64 11.76
N ARG A 222 -14.20 -2.18 10.73
CA ARG A 222 -13.71 -0.80 10.66
C ARG A 222 -14.84 0.23 10.66
N LEU A 223 -15.99 -0.07 10.03
CA LEU A 223 -17.20 0.76 10.05
C LEU A 223 -17.70 1.01 11.48
N ILE A 224 -17.75 -0.03 12.31
CA ILE A 224 -18.23 0.07 13.69
C ILE A 224 -17.21 0.81 14.57
N THR A 225 -15.92 0.69 14.27
CA THR A 225 -14.85 1.20 15.15
C THR A 225 -14.31 2.59 14.79
N ASP A 226 -14.51 3.11 13.56
CA ASP A 226 -13.90 4.37 13.10
C ASP A 226 -14.93 5.24 12.34
N TRP A 227 -15.69 6.06 13.09
CA TRP A 227 -16.77 6.91 12.57
C TRP A 227 -16.31 7.92 11.51
N LYS A 228 -15.03 8.35 11.53
CA LYS A 228 -14.47 9.25 10.52
C LYS A 228 -14.30 8.59 9.15
N ARG A 229 -14.28 7.25 9.09
CA ARG A 229 -14.27 6.50 7.83
C ARG A 229 -15.66 6.35 7.21
N MET A 230 -16.75 6.61 7.95
CA MET A 230 -18.11 6.50 7.40
C MET A 230 -18.36 7.43 6.21
N THR A 231 -17.79 8.64 6.22
CA THR A 231 -17.94 9.59 5.11
C THR A 231 -17.27 9.09 3.82
N ARG A 232 -16.13 8.40 3.95
CA ARG A 232 -15.43 7.76 2.82
C ARG A 232 -16.16 6.51 2.33
N MET A 233 -16.93 5.85 3.20
CA MET A 233 -17.68 4.63 2.90
C MET A 233 -18.80 4.84 1.87
N GLN A 234 -19.29 6.08 1.64
CA GLN A 234 -20.23 6.37 0.54
C GLN A 234 -19.65 6.01 -0.83
N ARG A 235 -18.33 5.93 -0.94
CA ARG A 235 -17.62 5.46 -2.14
C ARG A 235 -17.82 3.96 -2.40
N LEU A 236 -18.07 3.14 -1.37
CA LEU A 236 -18.28 1.70 -1.56
C LEU A 236 -19.57 1.37 -2.34
N PRO A 237 -20.77 1.90 -1.97
CA PRO A 237 -21.97 1.71 -2.80
C PRO A 237 -21.80 2.25 -4.23
N ARG A 238 -21.10 3.39 -4.38
CA ARG A 238 -20.81 3.96 -5.71
C ARG A 238 -19.92 3.05 -6.54
N PHE A 239 -18.84 2.53 -5.94
CA PHE A 239 -17.97 1.54 -6.56
C PHE A 239 -18.77 0.30 -7.00
N VAL A 240 -19.56 -0.29 -6.11
CA VAL A 240 -20.39 -1.47 -6.43
C VAL A 240 -21.36 -1.16 -7.58
N SER A 241 -22.04 -0.01 -7.55
CA SER A 241 -22.92 0.44 -8.63
C SER A 241 -22.18 0.56 -9.96
N LYS A 242 -21.00 1.19 -9.97
CA LYS A 242 -20.14 1.30 -11.16
C LYS A 242 -19.73 -0.08 -11.70
N VAL A 243 -19.39 -1.04 -10.83
CA VAL A 243 -19.08 -2.43 -11.24
C VAL A 243 -20.26 -3.07 -11.97
N PHE A 244 -21.47 -2.99 -11.42
CA PHE A 244 -22.65 -3.56 -12.07
C PHE A 244 -23.04 -2.84 -13.36
N GLN A 245 -22.88 -1.52 -13.43
CA GLN A 245 -23.12 -0.75 -14.66
C GLN A 245 -22.14 -1.15 -15.76
N THR A 246 -20.85 -1.29 -15.45
CA THR A 246 -19.84 -1.75 -16.40
C THR A 246 -20.13 -3.18 -16.87
N ARG A 247 -20.58 -4.06 -15.97
CA ARG A 247 -20.98 -5.43 -16.34
C ARG A 247 -22.16 -5.46 -17.30
N ARG A 248 -23.15 -4.57 -17.15
CA ARG A 248 -24.31 -4.47 -18.04
C ARG A 248 -23.96 -3.93 -19.44
N LYS A 249 -22.84 -3.21 -19.57
CA LYS A 249 -22.36 -2.66 -20.84
C LYS A 249 -21.47 -3.63 -21.63
N LYS A 250 -21.00 -4.70 -21.00
CA LYS A 250 -20.26 -5.81 -21.62
C LYS A 250 -21.23 -6.91 -22.03
#